data_AF-A0A3R6APH5-F1
#
_entry.id   AF-A0A3R6APH5-F1
#
_cell.length_a   1.000
_cell.length_b   1.000
_cell.length_c   1.000
_cell.angle_alpha   90.00
_cell.angle_beta   90.00
_cell.angle_gamma   90.00
#
_symmetry.space_group_name_H-M   'P 1'
#
loop_
_entity.id
_entity.type
_entity.pdbx_description
1 polymer ?
#
loop_
_entity_poly.entity_id
_entity_poly.type
_entity_poly.pdbx_seq_one_letter_code
_entity_poly.pdbx_strand_id
1 'polypeptide(L)'
;MQAIILAAGMGKRLKELTKNNTKCMIKVHNQTLIERMLKQLEALSLKRIIIVIGYKGEKVRELIGDKINNTPVLYVENNVYDKTNNIYSLYLAKNYLVEDETILLESDLIFENSILSKLINHPYPNLAVVAKYQSWMDGTVVRLDEDNNILNFISKKAFQFCQKESYYKTVNIYKFSKEFSTNKYIPFLEAYCKALGNNEYYEQVLKVISLLDRPDLKALTITTEKWYEIDDQQDLNNAEALFSEGKQALSLYGKRYGGYWRFPMLLDFCYLVNPYFPNTRLKEEMKANFDTLLTEYPSGMQENAQLAARYAGISSEQIIVGNGAAELISGYMRMTSKYTTGVILPTFEEYPNRLAPKQLVYYTPSNRDFSYTALDIISFFDNKAIEQLLIINPDNPSGNLLSKNEIFALVEWSERKGIRLIIDESFLDFANPENKLSLLDKELLNKYPHLIVIKSISKSYGVPGLRLGFLASGNKDLIRTLKKDISIWNINSFAEFYMQIFVKYSDDYDKACHKFLNERERFFQNLQAVSYLRVIPSAANYFLCEVTDTYTSEELCSSLLSGNNILIKNCGTKAGFEGKQYIRIAIRNKEDNDKLIEALTSLNK
;
A
#
# COMPACT_ATOMS: atom_id res chain seq x y z
N MET A 1 -16.84 35.55 -11.64
CA MET A 1 -15.82 34.52 -11.46
C MET A 1 -15.23 34.09 -12.80
N GLN A 2 -13.94 33.77 -12.79
CA GLN A 2 -13.14 33.20 -13.89
C GLN A 2 -12.16 32.14 -13.31
N ALA A 3 -11.43 31.43 -14.18
CA ALA A 3 -10.31 30.58 -13.74
C ALA A 3 -8.99 30.98 -14.42
N ILE A 4 -7.87 30.82 -13.71
CA ILE A 4 -6.50 30.93 -14.23
C ILE A 4 -5.80 29.58 -14.02
N ILE A 5 -5.22 29.02 -15.08
CA ILE A 5 -4.51 27.73 -15.08
C ILE A 5 -3.04 27.97 -15.43
N LEU A 6 -2.10 27.53 -14.60
CA LEU A 6 -0.66 27.63 -14.84
C LEU A 6 -0.12 26.39 -15.56
N ALA A 7 0.16 26.52 -16.86
CA ALA A 7 0.52 25.44 -17.79
C ALA A 7 1.86 25.62 -18.53
N ALA A 8 2.70 26.55 -18.08
CA ALA A 8 3.99 26.86 -18.73
C ALA A 8 5.12 25.84 -18.46
N GLY A 9 4.96 24.97 -17.46
CA GLY A 9 6.04 24.12 -16.91
C GLY A 9 6.53 22.98 -17.81
N MET A 10 7.84 22.74 -17.82
CA MET A 10 8.49 21.73 -18.68
C MET A 10 8.33 20.26 -18.24
N GLY A 11 7.90 19.99 -16.99
CA GLY A 11 7.71 18.60 -16.50
C GLY A 11 8.96 17.69 -16.58
N LYS A 12 10.18 18.22 -16.43
CA LYS A 12 11.46 17.52 -16.73
C LYS A 12 11.63 16.13 -16.07
N ARG A 13 11.01 15.89 -14.90
CA ARG A 13 11.05 14.61 -14.18
C ARG A 13 10.38 13.44 -14.94
N LEU A 14 9.43 13.73 -15.83
CA LEU A 14 8.61 12.75 -16.55
C LEU A 14 9.25 12.26 -17.87
N LYS A 15 10.47 12.73 -18.19
CA LYS A 15 11.34 12.22 -19.27
C LYS A 15 10.63 12.10 -20.62
N GLU A 16 10.43 10.87 -21.12
CA GLU A 16 9.86 10.62 -22.45
C GLU A 16 8.40 11.06 -22.56
N LEU A 17 7.62 11.05 -21.46
CA LEU A 17 6.21 11.47 -21.46
C LEU A 17 6.05 12.96 -21.78
N THR A 18 7.01 13.81 -21.39
CA THR A 18 7.02 15.26 -21.63
C THR A 18 8.03 15.70 -22.71
N LYS A 19 8.69 14.76 -23.39
CA LYS A 19 9.64 15.05 -24.47
C LYS A 19 8.99 15.72 -25.68
N ASN A 20 7.76 15.29 -25.99
CA ASN A 20 6.96 15.78 -27.12
C ASN A 20 5.65 16.48 -26.68
N ASN A 21 5.47 16.71 -25.38
CA ASN A 21 4.21 17.06 -24.74
C ASN A 21 4.43 17.88 -23.44
N THR A 22 3.43 18.59 -22.92
CA THR A 22 3.56 19.31 -21.62
C THR A 22 2.96 18.51 -20.46
N LYS A 23 3.32 18.85 -19.21
CA LYS A 23 2.92 18.16 -17.97
C LYS A 23 1.39 18.03 -17.87
N CYS A 24 0.65 19.06 -18.28
CA CYS A 24 -0.83 19.07 -18.27
C CYS A 24 -1.50 18.17 -19.33
N MET A 25 -0.73 17.71 -20.32
CA MET A 25 -1.19 16.82 -21.39
C MET A 25 -0.80 15.35 -21.12
N ILE A 26 -0.32 15.03 -19.92
CA ILE A 26 -0.20 13.65 -19.43
C ILE A 26 -1.59 13.04 -19.27
N LYS A 27 -1.74 11.75 -19.62
CA LYS A 27 -3.02 11.03 -19.57
C LYS A 27 -3.12 10.15 -18.32
N VAL A 28 -4.27 10.22 -17.65
CA VAL A 28 -4.72 9.24 -16.65
C VAL A 28 -6.00 8.62 -17.20
N HIS A 29 -6.01 7.29 -17.39
CA HIS A 29 -7.14 6.56 -17.99
C HIS A 29 -7.59 7.16 -19.34
N ASN A 30 -6.61 7.36 -20.23
CA ASN A 30 -6.73 7.92 -21.59
C ASN A 30 -7.15 9.41 -21.71
N GLN A 31 -7.65 10.06 -20.65
CA GLN A 31 -7.95 11.49 -20.62
C GLN A 31 -6.76 12.30 -20.11
N THR A 32 -6.45 13.47 -20.68
CA THR A 32 -5.39 14.35 -20.14
C THR A 32 -5.82 15.09 -18.87
N LEU A 33 -4.85 15.53 -18.08
CA LEU A 33 -5.09 16.36 -16.90
C LEU A 33 -5.83 17.65 -17.26
N ILE A 34 -5.42 18.33 -18.33
CA ILE A 34 -6.06 19.58 -18.77
C ILE A 34 -7.48 19.36 -19.29
N GLU A 35 -7.74 18.35 -20.13
CA GLU A 35 -9.12 17.99 -20.54
C GLU A 35 -10.03 17.66 -19.35
N ARG A 36 -9.49 16.99 -18.32
CA ARG A 36 -10.21 16.68 -17.08
C ARG A 36 -10.53 17.95 -16.28
N MET A 37 -9.53 18.78 -16.02
CA MET A 37 -9.66 20.03 -15.27
C MET A 37 -10.65 20.98 -15.95
N LEU A 38 -10.58 21.12 -17.27
CA LEU A 38 -11.50 21.97 -18.03
C LEU A 38 -12.94 21.46 -17.95
N LYS A 39 -13.17 20.15 -18.09
CA LYS A 39 -14.50 19.54 -17.89
C LYS A 39 -15.05 19.72 -16.48
N GLN A 40 -14.18 19.88 -15.47
CA GLN A 40 -14.59 20.20 -14.10
C GLN A 40 -14.93 21.69 -13.93
N LEU A 41 -14.25 22.57 -14.66
CA LEU A 41 -14.54 24.01 -14.72
C LEU A 41 -15.78 24.33 -15.58
N GLU A 42 -16.14 23.49 -16.56
CA GLU A 42 -17.40 23.57 -17.32
C GLU A 42 -18.65 23.47 -16.45
N ALA A 43 -18.58 22.76 -15.32
CA ALA A 43 -19.68 22.65 -14.35
C ALA A 43 -19.92 23.96 -13.57
N LEU A 44 -19.14 25.01 -13.85
CA LEU A 44 -19.15 26.30 -13.19
C LEU A 44 -19.49 27.40 -14.20
N SER A 45 -20.33 28.36 -13.82
CA SER A 45 -20.71 29.51 -14.65
C SER A 45 -19.60 30.57 -14.74
N LEU A 46 -18.43 30.19 -15.25
CA LEU A 46 -17.28 31.08 -15.45
C LEU A 46 -17.51 32.02 -16.63
N LYS A 47 -17.06 33.28 -16.52
CA LYS A 47 -17.08 34.23 -17.65
C LYS A 47 -16.05 33.91 -18.73
N ARG A 48 -14.95 33.24 -18.35
CA ARG A 48 -13.79 32.88 -19.17
C ARG A 48 -12.82 32.00 -18.37
N ILE A 49 -11.93 31.30 -19.08
CA ILE A 49 -10.77 30.59 -18.54
C ILE A 49 -9.52 31.20 -19.15
N ILE A 50 -8.48 31.45 -18.35
CA ILE A 50 -7.19 31.96 -18.80
C ILE A 50 -6.14 30.87 -18.58
N ILE A 51 -5.39 30.49 -19.62
CA ILE A 51 -4.35 29.46 -19.56
C ILE A 51 -2.99 30.12 -19.81
N VAL A 52 -2.10 30.08 -18.82
CA VAL A 52 -0.73 30.55 -18.96
C VAL A 52 0.13 29.43 -19.54
N ILE A 53 0.43 29.53 -20.83
CA ILE A 53 1.18 28.54 -21.60
C ILE A 53 2.67 28.90 -21.70
N GLY A 54 3.50 27.92 -22.10
CA GLY A 54 4.95 28.07 -22.18
C GLY A 54 5.57 26.90 -22.94
N TYR A 55 6.18 25.95 -22.24
CA TYR A 55 6.76 24.78 -22.89
C TYR A 55 5.71 24.00 -23.69
N LYS A 56 5.91 23.89 -25.01
CA LYS A 56 4.96 23.31 -25.98
C LYS A 56 3.57 23.94 -25.96
N GLY A 57 3.47 25.24 -25.62
CA GLY A 57 2.21 25.97 -25.46
C GLY A 57 1.23 25.85 -26.64
N GLU A 58 1.70 25.89 -27.89
CA GLU A 58 0.84 25.71 -29.06
C GLU A 58 0.08 24.38 -29.05
N LYS A 59 0.64 23.29 -28.52
CA LYS A 59 -0.10 22.01 -28.40
C LYS A 59 -1.26 22.06 -27.41
N VAL A 60 -1.17 22.94 -26.41
CA VAL A 60 -2.25 23.19 -25.46
C VAL A 60 -3.36 23.97 -26.16
N ARG A 61 -2.98 25.00 -26.95
CA ARG A 61 -3.90 25.78 -27.80
C ARG A 61 -4.58 24.92 -28.88
N GLU A 62 -3.82 24.06 -29.57
CA GLU A 62 -4.32 23.08 -30.56
C GLU A 62 -5.31 22.07 -29.94
N LEU A 63 -5.07 21.62 -28.71
CA LEU A 63 -5.92 20.63 -28.03
C LEU A 63 -7.26 21.23 -27.54
N ILE A 64 -7.26 22.51 -27.15
CA ILE A 64 -8.37 23.14 -26.41
C ILE A 64 -9.16 24.14 -27.26
N GLY A 65 -8.50 24.84 -28.19
CA GLY A 65 -9.08 25.95 -28.94
C GLY A 65 -9.38 27.19 -28.08
N ASP A 66 -10.07 28.17 -28.66
CA ASP A 66 -10.35 29.47 -28.02
C ASP A 66 -11.67 29.51 -27.21
N LYS A 67 -12.40 28.39 -27.12
CA LYS A 67 -13.71 28.29 -26.44
C LYS A 67 -14.03 26.86 -26.04
N ILE A 68 -14.53 26.68 -24.82
CA ILE A 68 -15.03 25.39 -24.30
C ILE A 68 -16.53 25.56 -24.03
N ASN A 69 -17.36 24.82 -24.75
CA ASN A 69 -18.82 25.00 -24.79
C ASN A 69 -19.21 26.47 -25.04
N ASN A 70 -19.54 27.22 -23.98
CA ASN A 70 -19.86 28.65 -24.03
C ASN A 70 -18.85 29.57 -23.31
N THR A 71 -17.83 29.02 -22.67
CA THR A 71 -16.81 29.76 -21.92
C THR A 71 -15.61 30.08 -22.84
N PRO A 72 -15.27 31.36 -23.07
CA PRO A 72 -14.06 31.73 -23.81
C PRO A 72 -12.78 31.26 -23.11
N VAL A 73 -11.80 30.83 -23.88
CA VAL A 73 -10.44 30.49 -23.41
C VAL A 73 -9.48 31.56 -23.91
N LEU A 74 -8.70 32.14 -23.00
CA LEU A 74 -7.69 33.14 -23.29
C LEU A 74 -6.30 32.57 -22.97
N TYR A 75 -5.31 32.90 -23.80
CA TYR A 75 -3.95 32.40 -23.65
C TYR A 75 -2.99 33.52 -23.24
N VAL A 76 -2.09 33.21 -22.30
CA VAL A 76 -0.99 34.09 -21.87
C VAL A 76 0.32 33.35 -22.05
N GLU A 77 1.26 33.90 -22.81
CA GLU A 77 2.50 33.20 -23.19
C GLU A 77 3.69 33.60 -22.30
N ASN A 78 4.18 32.67 -21.48
CA ASN A 78 5.46 32.81 -20.81
C ASN A 78 6.61 32.41 -21.75
N ASN A 79 7.06 33.34 -22.59
CA ASN A 79 8.16 33.13 -23.55
C ASN A 79 9.56 32.96 -22.91
N VAL A 80 9.67 32.92 -21.57
CA VAL A 80 10.89 32.61 -20.81
C VAL A 80 10.66 31.52 -19.75
N TYR A 81 9.79 30.55 -20.05
CA TYR A 81 9.49 29.38 -19.21
C TYR A 81 10.72 28.52 -18.86
N ASP A 82 11.84 28.70 -19.55
CA ASP A 82 13.10 27.99 -19.33
C ASP A 82 13.99 28.64 -18.24
N LYS A 83 13.72 29.91 -17.92
CA LYS A 83 14.49 30.79 -17.02
C LYS A 83 13.66 31.35 -15.85
N THR A 84 12.39 30.98 -15.77
CA THR A 84 11.42 31.48 -14.80
C THR A 84 10.59 30.34 -14.21
N ASN A 85 9.87 30.63 -13.13
CA ASN A 85 9.11 29.64 -12.36
C ASN A 85 7.61 30.06 -12.25
N ASN A 86 6.80 29.36 -11.46
CA ASN A 86 5.33 29.57 -11.42
C ASN A 86 4.94 31.04 -11.07
N ILE A 87 5.76 31.77 -10.31
CA ILE A 87 5.54 33.19 -9.97
C ILE A 87 5.47 34.12 -11.18
N TYR A 88 6.35 33.92 -12.17
CA TYR A 88 6.38 34.78 -13.36
C TYR A 88 5.22 34.46 -14.30
N SER A 89 4.87 33.18 -14.38
CA SER A 89 3.68 32.73 -15.12
C SER A 89 2.41 33.38 -14.55
N LEU A 90 2.28 33.44 -13.22
CA LEU A 90 1.18 34.14 -12.56
C LEU A 90 1.26 35.67 -12.73
N TYR A 91 2.46 36.25 -12.66
CA TYR A 91 2.69 37.69 -12.88
C TYR A 91 2.27 38.15 -14.29
N LEU A 92 2.48 37.34 -15.33
CA LEU A 92 2.00 37.65 -16.68
C LEU A 92 0.46 37.69 -16.75
N ALA A 93 -0.24 36.95 -15.89
CA ALA A 93 -1.70 36.95 -15.78
C ALA A 93 -2.25 37.96 -14.77
N LYS A 94 -1.41 38.81 -14.14
CA LYS A 94 -1.80 39.70 -13.03
C LYS A 94 -2.98 40.63 -13.33
N ASN A 95 -3.11 41.09 -14.58
CA ASN A 95 -4.20 41.97 -14.99
C ASN A 95 -5.57 41.26 -14.88
N TYR A 96 -5.63 39.97 -15.21
CA TYR A 96 -6.87 39.20 -15.05
C TYR A 96 -7.25 39.02 -13.58
N LEU A 97 -6.27 38.78 -12.69
CA LEU A 97 -6.52 38.60 -11.24
C LEU A 97 -7.29 39.78 -10.60
N VAL A 98 -7.13 41.00 -11.13
CA VAL A 98 -7.82 42.21 -10.64
C VAL A 98 -9.13 42.53 -11.39
N GLU A 99 -9.51 41.76 -12.40
CA GLU A 99 -10.76 41.97 -13.14
C GLU A 99 -11.98 41.32 -12.45
N ASP A 100 -11.84 40.10 -11.93
CA ASP A 100 -12.94 39.28 -11.37
C ASP A 100 -12.43 38.30 -10.29
N GLU A 101 -13.32 37.76 -9.47
CA GLU A 101 -13.04 36.64 -8.58
C GLU A 101 -12.47 35.45 -9.38
N THR A 102 -11.39 34.87 -8.89
CA THR A 102 -10.55 33.94 -9.66
C THR A 102 -10.33 32.65 -8.89
N ILE A 103 -10.56 31.52 -9.56
CA ILE A 103 -9.99 30.22 -9.16
C ILE A 103 -8.61 30.10 -9.82
N LEU A 104 -7.55 29.92 -9.04
CA LEU A 104 -6.20 29.66 -9.53
C LEU A 104 -5.88 28.17 -9.38
N LEU A 105 -5.40 27.52 -10.43
CA LEU A 105 -5.01 26.11 -10.45
C LEU A 105 -3.65 25.91 -11.11
N GLU A 106 -2.89 24.93 -10.64
CA GLU A 106 -1.77 24.35 -11.38
C GLU A 106 -2.25 23.21 -12.30
N SER A 107 -1.67 23.11 -13.49
CA SER A 107 -2.19 22.30 -14.60
C SER A 107 -1.86 20.81 -14.56
N ASP A 108 -1.15 20.37 -13.53
CA ASP A 108 -0.59 19.04 -13.30
C ASP A 108 -1.29 18.28 -12.16
N LEU A 109 -2.40 18.84 -11.70
CA LEU A 109 -3.28 18.27 -10.68
C LEU A 109 -4.34 17.36 -11.31
N ILE A 110 -4.65 16.26 -10.63
CA ILE A 110 -5.88 15.48 -10.81
C ILE A 110 -6.64 15.46 -9.50
N PHE A 111 -7.95 15.73 -9.53
CA PHE A 111 -8.77 15.86 -8.32
C PHE A 111 -10.24 15.53 -8.57
N GLU A 112 -11.01 15.36 -7.49
CA GLU A 112 -12.47 15.18 -7.53
C GLU A 112 -13.25 16.51 -7.61
N ASN A 113 -14.38 16.49 -8.33
CA ASN A 113 -15.23 17.66 -8.57
C ASN A 113 -15.72 18.33 -7.26
N SER A 114 -15.89 17.52 -6.21
CA SER A 114 -16.28 17.91 -4.86
C SER A 114 -15.42 19.03 -4.28
N ILE A 115 -14.13 19.07 -4.61
CA ILE A 115 -13.20 20.11 -4.15
C ILE A 115 -13.58 21.49 -4.69
N LEU A 116 -13.90 21.60 -5.98
CA LEU A 116 -14.35 22.86 -6.58
C LEU A 116 -15.72 23.28 -6.02
N SER A 117 -16.65 22.33 -5.87
CA SER A 117 -17.96 22.58 -5.27
C SER A 117 -17.85 23.12 -3.84
N LYS A 118 -16.97 22.54 -3.01
CA LYS A 118 -16.68 23.06 -1.66
C LYS A 118 -16.03 24.44 -1.71
N LEU A 119 -15.03 24.65 -2.56
CA LEU A 119 -14.26 25.90 -2.69
C LEU A 119 -15.16 27.10 -3.04
N ILE A 120 -16.08 26.92 -3.98
CA ILE A 120 -16.94 27.98 -4.50
C ILE A 120 -18.04 28.31 -3.51
N ASN A 121 -18.74 27.30 -2.99
CA ASN A 121 -19.84 27.47 -2.03
C ASN A 121 -19.37 27.90 -0.63
N HIS A 122 -18.05 27.97 -0.39
CA HIS A 122 -17.50 28.38 0.90
C HIS A 122 -17.71 29.89 1.16
N PRO A 123 -18.19 30.29 2.36
CA PRO A 123 -18.53 31.68 2.64
C PRO A 123 -17.32 32.63 2.70
N TYR A 124 -16.12 32.13 3.04
CA TYR A 124 -14.91 32.94 2.93
C TYR A 124 -14.50 33.17 1.46
N PRO A 125 -14.17 34.41 1.07
CA PRO A 125 -13.93 34.76 -0.33
C PRO A 125 -12.53 34.41 -0.82
N ASN A 126 -11.55 34.22 0.09
CA ASN A 126 -10.18 33.86 -0.23
C ASN A 126 -9.77 32.58 0.48
N LEU A 127 -9.35 31.56 -0.29
CA LEU A 127 -9.06 30.23 0.22
C LEU A 127 -7.88 29.59 -0.49
N ALA A 128 -7.04 28.88 0.27
CA ALA A 128 -6.12 27.88 -0.24
C ALA A 128 -6.68 26.47 0.07
N VAL A 129 -6.80 25.60 -0.93
CA VAL A 129 -7.16 24.20 -0.66
C VAL A 129 -5.94 23.49 -0.07
N VAL A 130 -6.11 22.79 1.05
CA VAL A 130 -5.02 22.07 1.73
C VAL A 130 -5.45 20.65 2.14
N ALA A 131 -4.52 19.72 2.08
CA ALA A 131 -4.69 18.33 2.51
C ALA A 131 -3.74 18.01 3.66
N LYS A 132 -4.04 16.97 4.45
CA LYS A 132 -3.14 16.54 5.53
C LYS A 132 -1.78 16.10 4.98
N TYR A 133 -0.68 16.63 5.52
CA TYR A 133 0.66 16.34 5.01
C TYR A 133 1.00 14.85 5.17
N GLN A 134 1.55 14.23 4.11
CA GLN A 134 2.01 12.85 4.10
C GLN A 134 3.50 12.77 3.75
N SER A 135 4.24 11.85 4.35
CA SER A 135 5.71 11.81 4.27
C SER A 135 6.32 11.50 2.90
N TRP A 136 5.51 11.25 1.87
CA TRP A 136 5.95 11.16 0.46
C TRP A 136 5.65 12.42 -0.36
N MET A 137 5.02 13.44 0.23
CA MET A 137 4.71 14.70 -0.44
C MET A 137 5.89 15.68 -0.34
N ASP A 138 6.35 16.20 -1.48
CA ASP A 138 7.09 17.46 -1.56
C ASP A 138 6.14 18.62 -1.91
N GLY A 139 6.61 19.86 -1.85
CA GLY A 139 5.88 21.08 -2.18
C GLY A 139 5.64 21.99 -0.97
N THR A 140 4.66 22.88 -1.09
CA THR A 140 4.40 23.92 -0.10
C THR A 140 3.60 23.38 1.10
N VAL A 141 4.14 23.59 2.31
CA VAL A 141 3.61 23.08 3.58
C VAL A 141 3.19 24.25 4.48
N VAL A 142 2.05 24.10 5.18
CA VAL A 142 1.51 25.10 6.11
C VAL A 142 1.11 24.48 7.46
N ARG A 143 0.97 25.34 8.48
CA ARG A 143 0.23 25.05 9.72
C ARG A 143 -1.06 25.85 9.78
N LEU A 144 -2.08 25.26 10.41
CA LEU A 144 -3.38 25.86 10.66
C LEU A 144 -3.62 26.06 12.16
N ASP A 145 -4.54 26.95 12.51
CA ASP A 145 -5.24 26.96 13.80
C ASP A 145 -6.61 26.26 13.69
N GLU A 146 -7.36 26.26 14.80
CA GLU A 146 -8.69 25.65 14.92
C GLU A 146 -9.73 26.31 13.99
N ASP A 147 -9.55 27.60 13.69
CA ASP A 147 -10.37 28.41 12.78
C ASP A 147 -9.98 28.24 11.29
N ASN A 148 -9.03 27.34 10.98
CA ASN A 148 -8.44 27.14 9.65
C ASN A 148 -7.77 28.42 9.06
N ASN A 149 -7.28 29.34 9.90
CA ASN A 149 -6.36 30.39 9.44
C ASN A 149 -4.99 29.77 9.15
N ILE A 150 -4.29 30.29 8.14
CA ILE A 150 -2.93 29.83 7.81
C ILE A 150 -1.93 30.57 8.71
N LEU A 151 -1.42 29.88 9.73
CA LEU A 151 -0.51 30.46 10.73
C LEU A 151 0.88 30.77 10.16
N ASN A 152 1.40 29.89 9.30
CA ASN A 152 2.66 30.08 8.58
C ASN A 152 2.84 29.07 7.45
N PHE A 153 3.75 29.42 6.54
CA PHE A 153 4.28 28.54 5.50
C PHE A 153 5.66 28.00 5.94
N ILE A 154 5.76 26.67 6.09
CA ILE A 154 6.93 25.96 6.62
C ILE A 154 7.99 25.83 5.52
N SER A 155 9.13 26.52 5.69
CA SER A 155 10.27 26.36 4.78
C SER A 155 10.98 25.01 4.96
N LYS A 156 11.67 24.52 3.92
CA LYS A 156 12.46 23.27 3.99
C LYS A 156 13.55 23.27 5.09
N LYS A 157 13.97 24.44 5.60
CA LYS A 157 14.88 24.57 6.76
C LYS A 157 14.18 24.55 8.13
N ALA A 158 12.88 24.82 8.17
CA ALA A 158 12.07 24.90 9.40
C ALA A 158 11.17 23.66 9.59
N PHE A 159 11.08 22.78 8.58
CA PHE A 159 10.29 21.57 8.61
C PHE A 159 10.86 20.55 9.61
N GLN A 160 10.01 20.01 10.48
CA GLN A 160 10.39 18.98 11.46
C GLN A 160 9.51 17.73 11.28
N PHE A 161 10.11 16.60 10.91
CA PHE A 161 9.37 15.34 10.69
C PHE A 161 8.57 14.85 11.91
N CYS A 162 9.03 15.17 13.13
CA CYS A 162 8.31 14.87 14.37
C CYS A 162 7.02 15.69 14.54
N GLN A 163 6.89 16.84 13.85
CA GLN A 163 5.69 17.70 13.88
C GLN A 163 4.72 17.41 12.71
N LYS A 164 4.94 16.36 11.90
CA LYS A 164 4.17 16.11 10.66
C LYS A 164 2.65 16.07 10.86
N GLU A 165 2.17 15.61 12.02
CA GLU A 165 0.74 15.58 12.35
C GLU A 165 0.11 16.97 12.58
N SER A 166 0.91 18.04 12.65
CA SER A 166 0.46 19.44 12.65
C SER A 166 0.47 20.10 11.27
N TYR A 167 1.02 19.42 10.26
CA TYR A 167 1.27 19.99 8.93
C TYR A 167 0.20 19.61 7.90
N TYR A 168 0.01 20.52 6.95
CA TYR A 168 -0.85 20.37 5.78
C TYR A 168 -0.07 20.75 4.52
N LYS A 169 -0.30 20.09 3.39
CA LYS A 169 0.24 20.51 2.09
C LYS A 169 -0.81 21.33 1.35
N THR A 170 -0.41 22.38 0.63
CA THR A 170 -1.28 22.99 -0.38
C THR A 170 -1.60 22.01 -1.51
N VAL A 171 -2.85 22.04 -1.98
CA VAL A 171 -3.33 21.27 -3.14
C VAL A 171 -3.11 22.05 -4.44
N ASN A 172 -2.53 23.24 -4.34
CA ASN A 172 -2.25 24.20 -5.42
C ASN A 172 -3.51 24.59 -6.25
N ILE A 173 -4.64 24.60 -5.55
CA ILE A 173 -5.92 25.19 -5.96
C ILE A 173 -6.26 26.29 -4.96
N TYR A 174 -6.61 27.48 -5.46
CA TYR A 174 -6.94 28.65 -4.65
C TYR A 174 -8.19 29.36 -5.19
N LYS A 175 -8.93 30.03 -4.30
CA LYS A 175 -9.95 31.03 -4.65
C LYS A 175 -9.47 32.39 -4.15
N PHE A 176 -9.47 33.40 -5.01
CA PHE A 176 -9.13 34.78 -4.63
C PHE A 176 -10.24 35.74 -5.08
N SER A 177 -10.71 36.56 -4.16
CA SER A 177 -11.61 37.67 -4.48
C SER A 177 -10.87 38.74 -5.28
N LYS A 178 -11.62 39.48 -6.12
CA LYS A 178 -11.11 40.64 -6.84
C LYS A 178 -10.45 41.66 -5.90
N GLU A 179 -11.03 41.86 -4.72
CA GLU A 179 -10.52 42.80 -3.71
C GLU A 179 -9.18 42.33 -3.14
N PHE A 180 -9.07 41.06 -2.76
CA PHE A 180 -7.83 40.48 -2.25
C PHE A 180 -6.72 40.50 -3.31
N SER A 181 -7.04 40.14 -4.55
CA SER A 181 -6.11 40.27 -5.69
C SER A 181 -5.60 41.70 -5.84
N THR A 182 -6.50 42.69 -5.87
CA THR A 182 -6.18 44.10 -6.14
C THR A 182 -5.42 44.75 -4.99
N ASN A 183 -5.87 44.55 -3.75
CA ASN A 183 -5.42 45.32 -2.59
C ASN A 183 -4.27 44.64 -1.83
N LYS A 184 -4.04 43.33 -2.03
CA LYS A 184 -3.00 42.56 -1.33
C LYS A 184 -2.14 41.75 -2.29
N TYR A 185 -2.72 40.80 -3.01
CA TYR A 185 -1.94 39.78 -3.71
C TYR A 185 -1.05 40.34 -4.83
N ILE A 186 -1.60 41.19 -5.71
CA ILE A 186 -0.81 41.82 -6.78
C ILE A 186 0.25 42.79 -6.23
N PRO A 187 -0.05 43.72 -5.31
CA PRO A 187 0.99 44.57 -4.69
C PRO A 187 2.18 43.78 -4.11
N PHE A 188 1.94 42.67 -3.40
CA PHE A 188 3.02 41.83 -2.90
C PHE A 188 3.71 41.02 -4.01
N LEU A 189 2.99 40.52 -5.01
CA LEU A 189 3.57 39.82 -6.18
C LEU A 189 4.52 40.73 -6.97
N GLU A 190 4.11 41.97 -7.25
CA GLU A 190 4.95 42.95 -7.96
C GLU A 190 6.19 43.34 -7.15
N ALA A 191 6.03 43.59 -5.85
CA ALA A 191 7.15 43.88 -4.96
C ALA A 191 8.13 42.70 -4.86
N TYR A 192 7.62 41.46 -4.75
CA TYR A 192 8.44 40.26 -4.65
C TYR A 192 9.23 39.99 -5.95
N CYS A 193 8.56 40.01 -7.11
CA CYS A 193 9.24 39.85 -8.41
C CYS A 193 10.28 40.95 -8.66
N LYS A 194 10.01 42.20 -8.22
CA LYS A 194 10.96 43.32 -8.33
C LYS A 194 12.18 43.19 -7.39
N ALA A 195 12.00 42.63 -6.19
CA ALA A 195 13.04 42.53 -5.18
C ALA A 195 13.90 41.26 -5.28
N LEU A 196 13.30 40.14 -5.69
CA LEU A 196 13.91 38.80 -5.66
C LEU A 196 13.93 38.10 -7.03
N GLY A 197 13.29 38.68 -8.04
CA GLY A 197 13.30 38.18 -9.42
C GLY A 197 12.22 37.17 -9.75
N ASN A 198 12.31 36.61 -10.96
CA ASN A 198 11.22 35.89 -11.64
C ASN A 198 11.34 34.35 -11.59
N ASN A 199 12.29 33.81 -10.81
CA ASN A 199 12.59 32.37 -10.75
C ASN A 199 12.16 31.72 -9.40
N GLU A 200 11.13 32.30 -8.78
CA GLU A 200 10.64 31.96 -7.44
C GLU A 200 9.25 31.31 -7.46
N TYR A 201 8.79 30.84 -6.31
CA TYR A 201 7.46 30.23 -6.16
C TYR A 201 6.40 31.27 -5.74
N TYR A 202 5.21 31.29 -6.37
CA TYR A 202 4.16 32.27 -6.02
C TYR A 202 3.62 32.07 -4.59
N GLU A 203 3.81 30.89 -4.00
CA GLU A 203 3.48 30.64 -2.61
C GLU A 203 4.37 31.44 -1.64
N GLN A 204 5.53 31.96 -2.08
CA GLN A 204 6.30 32.92 -1.26
C GLN A 204 5.54 34.25 -1.08
N VAL A 205 4.69 34.64 -2.04
CA VAL A 205 3.80 35.81 -1.90
C VAL A 205 2.71 35.52 -0.86
N LEU A 206 2.10 34.33 -0.90
CA LEU A 206 1.13 33.89 0.10
C LEU A 206 1.75 33.81 1.51
N LYS A 207 2.99 33.36 1.60
CA LYS A 207 3.78 33.36 2.84
C LYS A 207 4.01 34.77 3.39
N VAL A 208 4.38 35.76 2.56
CA VAL A 208 4.50 37.15 3.00
C VAL A 208 3.14 37.68 3.51
N ILE A 209 2.04 37.36 2.82
CA ILE A 209 0.69 37.76 3.23
C ILE A 209 0.25 37.10 4.55
N SER A 210 0.69 35.86 4.83
CA SER A 210 0.42 35.17 6.11
C SER A 210 1.12 35.80 7.33
N LEU A 211 2.07 36.72 7.13
CA LEU A 211 2.75 37.45 8.20
C LEU A 211 2.11 38.80 8.53
N LEU A 212 0.97 39.13 7.92
CA LEU A 212 0.21 40.36 8.20
C LEU A 212 -0.83 40.10 9.31
N ASP A 213 -1.10 41.10 10.15
CA ASP A 213 -2.15 41.03 11.21
C ASP A 213 -3.54 40.64 10.69
N ARG A 214 -3.79 40.86 9.39
CA ARG A 214 -4.98 40.42 8.65
C ARG A 214 -4.54 39.84 7.31
N PRO A 215 -4.26 38.52 7.23
CA PRO A 215 -3.91 37.86 5.97
C PRO A 215 -5.10 37.85 5.00
N ASP A 216 -6.33 37.80 5.54
CA ASP A 216 -7.59 37.59 4.83
C ASP A 216 -7.56 36.36 3.90
N LEU A 217 -6.80 35.33 4.26
CA LEU A 217 -6.68 34.04 3.56
C LEU A 217 -6.83 32.90 4.57
N LYS A 218 -7.82 32.03 4.35
CA LYS A 218 -8.03 30.81 5.15
C LYS A 218 -7.73 29.55 4.33
N ALA A 219 -7.60 28.43 5.02
CA ALA A 219 -7.51 27.12 4.41
C ALA A 219 -8.89 26.49 4.20
N LEU A 220 -9.08 25.81 3.07
CA LEU A 220 -10.13 24.82 2.88
C LEU A 220 -9.49 23.43 3.02
N THR A 221 -9.66 22.83 4.19
CA THR A 221 -9.13 21.49 4.50
C THR A 221 -9.97 20.41 3.83
N ILE A 222 -9.37 19.65 2.91
CA ILE A 222 -9.94 18.41 2.37
C ILE A 222 -9.50 17.20 3.20
N THR A 223 -10.36 16.20 3.31
CA THR A 223 -10.20 15.08 4.26
C THR A 223 -10.41 13.71 3.65
N THR A 224 -11.31 13.60 2.67
CA THR A 224 -11.65 12.34 2.00
C THR A 224 -11.58 12.44 0.48
N GLU A 225 -11.47 13.65 -0.05
CA GLU A 225 -11.48 13.93 -1.48
C GLU A 225 -10.17 13.49 -2.13
N LYS A 226 -10.27 12.71 -3.20
CA LYS A 226 -9.09 12.27 -3.94
C LYS A 226 -8.49 13.45 -4.70
N TRP A 227 -7.19 13.63 -4.53
CA TRP A 227 -6.36 14.54 -5.30
C TRP A 227 -4.94 13.96 -5.44
N TYR A 228 -4.22 14.37 -6.48
CA TYR A 228 -2.82 14.05 -6.66
C TYR A 228 -2.15 15.08 -7.59
N GLU A 229 -0.88 15.43 -7.32
CA GLU A 229 -0.02 16.24 -8.19
C GLU A 229 0.93 15.32 -8.96
N ILE A 230 0.87 15.28 -10.29
CA ILE A 230 1.61 14.29 -11.09
C ILE A 230 2.99 14.81 -11.46
N ASP A 231 3.93 14.72 -10.52
CA ASP A 231 5.26 15.32 -10.62
C ASP A 231 6.31 14.39 -11.28
N ASP A 232 6.19 13.08 -11.06
CA ASP A 232 6.97 12.04 -11.75
C ASP A 232 6.17 10.77 -12.15
N GLN A 233 6.87 9.71 -12.58
CA GLN A 233 6.26 8.44 -13.00
C GLN A 233 5.65 7.63 -11.84
N GLN A 234 6.22 7.70 -10.64
CA GLN A 234 5.63 7.07 -9.45
C GLN A 234 4.33 7.77 -9.06
N ASP A 235 4.29 9.10 -9.19
CA ASP A 235 3.08 9.90 -8.99
C ASP A 235 1.99 9.56 -10.01
N LEU A 236 2.34 9.46 -11.29
CA LEU A 236 1.41 9.03 -12.34
C LEU A 236 0.81 7.66 -12.03
N ASN A 237 1.65 6.67 -11.69
CA ASN A 237 1.20 5.33 -11.33
C ASN A 237 0.28 5.34 -10.09
N ASN A 238 0.52 6.24 -9.12
CA ASN A 238 -0.31 6.40 -7.92
C ASN A 238 -1.65 7.07 -8.25
N ALA A 239 -1.66 8.09 -9.11
CA ALA A 239 -2.86 8.73 -9.61
C ALA A 239 -3.75 7.74 -10.39
N GLU A 240 -3.17 6.90 -11.26
CA GLU A 240 -3.91 5.82 -11.94
C GLU A 240 -4.59 4.88 -10.93
N ALA A 241 -3.87 4.41 -9.90
CA ALA A 241 -4.47 3.55 -8.88
C ALA A 241 -5.58 4.28 -8.08
N LEU A 242 -5.38 5.56 -7.72
CA LEU A 242 -6.31 6.34 -6.90
C LEU A 242 -7.61 6.71 -7.65
N PHE A 243 -7.49 7.09 -8.93
CA PHE A 243 -8.60 7.52 -9.80
C PHE A 243 -9.09 6.41 -10.74
N SER A 244 -8.88 5.15 -10.37
CA SER A 244 -9.44 3.99 -11.06
C SER A 244 -10.63 3.42 -10.27
N GLU A 245 -11.50 2.70 -10.98
CA GLU A 245 -12.73 2.15 -10.44
C GLU A 245 -12.85 0.65 -10.77
N GLY A 246 -13.62 -0.07 -9.95
CA GLY A 246 -13.97 -1.49 -10.15
C GLY A 246 -12.79 -2.43 -10.47
N LYS A 247 -12.98 -3.29 -11.48
CA LYS A 247 -11.99 -4.29 -11.93
C LYS A 247 -10.63 -3.68 -12.28
N GLN A 248 -10.59 -2.46 -12.83
CA GLN A 248 -9.33 -1.78 -13.14
C GLN A 248 -8.58 -1.42 -11.86
N ALA A 249 -9.27 -0.88 -10.85
CA ALA A 249 -8.67 -0.59 -9.54
C ALA A 249 -8.12 -1.86 -8.89
N LEU A 250 -8.91 -2.95 -8.83
CA LEU A 250 -8.43 -4.23 -8.28
C LEU A 250 -7.16 -4.73 -8.99
N SER A 251 -7.04 -4.53 -10.30
CA SER A 251 -5.82 -4.86 -11.06
C SER A 251 -4.64 -3.95 -10.70
N LEU A 252 -4.86 -2.63 -10.60
CA LEU A 252 -3.80 -1.65 -10.32
C LEU A 252 -3.29 -1.70 -8.88
N TYR A 253 -4.16 -1.97 -7.89
CA TYR A 253 -3.73 -2.25 -6.52
C TYR A 253 -3.04 -3.62 -6.43
N GLY A 254 -3.64 -4.68 -6.99
CA GLY A 254 -3.09 -6.04 -6.93
C GLY A 254 -1.66 -6.17 -7.51
N LYS A 255 -1.37 -5.49 -8.63
CA LYS A 255 -0.05 -5.50 -9.28
C LYS A 255 1.08 -4.86 -8.46
N ARG A 256 0.78 -4.11 -7.39
CA ARG A 256 1.78 -3.42 -6.56
C ARG A 256 2.45 -4.31 -5.52
N TYR A 257 1.87 -5.48 -5.22
CA TYR A 257 2.34 -6.41 -4.18
C TYR A 257 2.58 -5.71 -2.82
N GLY A 258 1.71 -4.76 -2.46
CA GLY A 258 1.77 -3.96 -1.24
C GLY A 258 2.18 -2.51 -1.51
N GLY A 259 2.93 -1.90 -0.58
CA GLY A 259 3.29 -0.49 -0.65
C GLY A 259 2.12 0.48 -0.44
N TYR A 260 0.97 -0.04 0.03
CA TYR A 260 -0.31 0.66 0.12
C TYR A 260 -0.35 1.83 1.11
N TRP A 261 0.67 2.00 1.96
CA TRP A 261 0.82 3.15 2.84
C TRP A 261 0.87 4.51 2.12
N ARG A 262 1.03 4.53 0.78
CA ARG A 262 0.87 5.71 -0.09
C ARG A 262 -0.59 6.13 -0.32
N PHE A 263 -1.55 5.30 0.09
CA PHE A 263 -2.99 5.53 -0.02
C PHE A 263 -3.55 5.56 1.41
N PRO A 264 -3.50 6.70 2.12
CA PRO A 264 -3.72 6.76 3.57
C PRO A 264 -5.16 6.43 3.98
N MET A 265 -6.10 6.48 3.03
CA MET A 265 -7.50 6.07 3.21
C MET A 265 -7.75 4.57 2.92
N LEU A 266 -6.77 3.85 2.36
CA LEU A 266 -6.97 2.47 1.90
C LEU A 266 -6.84 1.47 3.05
N LEU A 267 -7.92 0.76 3.34
CA LEU A 267 -7.96 -0.26 4.39
C LEU A 267 -7.62 -1.64 3.79
N ASP A 268 -6.36 -2.04 3.93
CA ASP A 268 -5.80 -3.28 3.37
C ASP A 268 -6.23 -4.54 4.15
N PHE A 269 -7.18 -5.28 3.59
CA PHE A 269 -7.61 -6.60 4.06
C PHE A 269 -7.00 -7.75 3.22
N CYS A 270 -6.05 -7.45 2.33
CA CYS A 270 -5.34 -8.45 1.53
C CYS A 270 -4.13 -9.04 2.27
N TYR A 271 -3.36 -8.20 2.97
CA TYR A 271 -2.13 -8.64 3.64
C TYR A 271 -2.36 -9.16 5.07
N LEU A 272 -1.68 -10.26 5.34
CA LEU A 272 -1.91 -11.13 6.49
C LEU A 272 -0.88 -10.82 7.58
N VAL A 273 -1.16 -9.81 8.40
CA VAL A 273 -0.23 -9.23 9.40
C VAL A 273 -0.93 -9.10 10.74
N ASN A 274 -0.26 -9.44 11.85
CA ASN A 274 -0.80 -9.20 13.20
C ASN A 274 -0.86 -7.68 13.50
N PRO A 275 -2.05 -7.12 13.83
CA PRO A 275 -2.20 -5.71 14.15
C PRO A 275 -1.78 -5.34 15.59
N TYR A 276 -1.61 -6.33 16.47
CA TYR A 276 -1.38 -6.12 17.91
C TYR A 276 0.11 -6.20 18.32
N PHE A 277 1.00 -6.58 17.40
CA PHE A 277 2.44 -6.60 17.59
C PHE A 277 3.15 -5.90 16.40
N PRO A 278 4.36 -5.32 16.55
CA PRO A 278 5.05 -5.02 17.80
C PRO A 278 4.37 -3.94 18.63
N ASN A 279 4.56 -4.00 19.96
CA ASN A 279 4.05 -2.99 20.88
C ASN A 279 4.85 -1.67 20.80
N THR A 280 4.40 -0.64 21.51
CA THR A 280 5.03 0.69 21.51
C THR A 280 6.47 0.63 21.98
N ARG A 281 6.76 -0.11 23.06
CA ARG A 281 8.10 -0.23 23.66
C ARG A 281 9.13 -0.83 22.70
N LEU A 282 8.78 -1.89 21.96
CA LEU A 282 9.66 -2.45 20.92
C LEU A 282 9.86 -1.44 19.78
N LYS A 283 8.78 -0.78 19.33
CA LYS A 283 8.86 0.28 18.31
C LYS A 283 9.74 1.46 18.77
N GLU A 284 9.84 1.74 20.07
CA GLU A 284 10.70 2.76 20.65
C GLU A 284 12.17 2.31 20.74
N GLU A 285 12.44 1.07 21.17
CA GLU A 285 13.80 0.51 21.15
C GLU A 285 14.38 0.44 19.71
N MET A 286 13.56 0.08 18.73
CA MET A 286 13.92 0.13 17.31
C MET A 286 14.19 1.55 16.80
N LYS A 287 13.43 2.56 17.26
CA LYS A 287 13.67 3.98 16.92
C LYS A 287 14.93 4.53 17.57
N ALA A 288 15.20 4.17 18.83
CA ALA A 288 16.36 4.64 19.57
C ALA A 288 17.70 4.19 18.97
N ASN A 289 17.69 3.14 18.14
CA ASN A 289 18.85 2.62 17.41
C ASN A 289 18.78 2.94 15.90
N PHE A 290 17.80 3.73 15.43
CA PHE A 290 17.47 3.86 14.00
C PHE A 290 18.67 4.30 13.14
N ASP A 291 19.42 5.32 13.58
CA ASP A 291 20.52 5.88 12.80
C ASP A 291 21.65 4.84 12.61
N THR A 292 22.07 4.17 13.69
CA THR A 292 23.07 3.07 13.62
C THR A 292 22.59 1.92 12.74
N LEU A 293 21.32 1.53 12.82
CA LEU A 293 20.74 0.46 12.01
C LEU A 293 20.53 0.88 10.54
N LEU A 294 20.63 2.17 10.23
CA LEU A 294 20.60 2.72 8.87
C LEU A 294 22.01 2.86 8.26
N THR A 295 23.03 3.18 9.06
CA THR A 295 24.40 3.43 8.58
C THR A 295 25.33 2.22 8.62
N GLU A 296 25.13 1.29 9.55
CA GLU A 296 26.04 0.15 9.75
C GLU A 296 25.61 -1.11 8.98
N TYR A 297 26.61 -1.84 8.49
CA TYR A 297 26.39 -3.13 7.82
C TYR A 297 25.92 -4.22 8.80
N PRO A 298 25.01 -5.11 8.37
CA PRO A 298 24.59 -6.28 9.15
C PRO A 298 25.67 -7.37 9.17
N SER A 299 25.54 -8.29 10.13
CA SER A 299 26.39 -9.48 10.21
C SER A 299 26.09 -10.49 9.10
N GLY A 300 27.05 -11.38 8.86
CA GLY A 300 26.89 -12.47 7.90
C GLY A 300 25.89 -13.55 8.35
N MET A 301 25.57 -14.45 7.43
CA MET A 301 24.67 -15.61 7.61
C MET A 301 24.96 -16.47 8.85
N GLN A 302 26.21 -16.52 9.33
CA GLN A 302 26.59 -17.30 10.51
C GLN A 302 25.95 -16.77 11.80
N GLU A 303 26.06 -15.46 12.04
CA GLU A 303 25.54 -14.82 13.26
C GLU A 303 24.01 -14.70 13.19
N ASN A 304 23.48 -14.34 12.02
CA ASN A 304 22.03 -14.34 11.78
C ASN A 304 21.40 -15.73 12.03
N ALA A 305 22.07 -16.82 11.64
CA ALA A 305 21.62 -18.17 11.96
C ALA A 305 21.73 -18.54 13.46
N GLN A 306 22.64 -17.94 14.23
CA GLN A 306 22.69 -18.12 15.69
C GLN A 306 21.54 -17.39 16.40
N LEU A 307 21.21 -16.16 15.96
CA LEU A 307 20.07 -15.41 16.48
C LEU A 307 18.75 -16.16 16.20
N ALA A 308 18.56 -16.62 14.96
CA ALA A 308 17.40 -17.40 14.56
C ALA A 308 17.32 -18.77 15.26
N ALA A 309 18.45 -19.45 15.47
CA ALA A 309 18.52 -20.69 16.23
C ALA A 309 18.06 -20.51 17.69
N ARG A 310 18.48 -19.42 18.35
CA ARG A 310 18.04 -19.07 19.71
C ARG A 310 16.54 -18.79 19.76
N TYR A 311 15.98 -18.11 18.76
CA TYR A 311 14.54 -17.89 18.63
C TYR A 311 13.76 -19.21 18.44
N ALA A 312 14.28 -20.11 17.60
CA ALA A 312 13.58 -21.34 17.19
C ALA A 312 13.86 -22.57 18.07
N GLY A 313 14.74 -22.48 19.08
CA GLY A 313 15.06 -23.60 19.99
C GLY A 313 15.92 -24.72 19.38
N ILE A 314 16.48 -24.53 18.18
CA ILE A 314 17.20 -25.55 17.40
C ILE A 314 18.68 -25.19 17.17
N SER A 315 19.45 -26.05 16.49
CA SER A 315 20.86 -25.74 16.18
C SER A 315 20.98 -24.69 15.05
N SER A 316 22.01 -23.85 15.12
CA SER A 316 22.39 -22.95 14.01
C SER A 316 22.79 -23.71 12.74
N GLU A 317 23.16 -25.00 12.85
CA GLU A 317 23.37 -25.91 11.71
C GLU A 317 22.08 -26.39 11.05
N GLN A 318 20.95 -26.36 11.76
CA GLN A 318 19.64 -26.85 11.30
C GLN A 318 18.79 -25.74 10.66
N ILE A 319 19.20 -24.47 10.72
CA ILE A 319 18.38 -23.31 10.32
C ILE A 319 19.13 -22.36 9.36
N ILE A 320 18.40 -21.74 8.43
CA ILE A 320 18.83 -20.62 7.58
C ILE A 320 17.83 -19.45 7.67
N VAL A 321 18.32 -18.21 7.54
CA VAL A 321 17.53 -16.97 7.58
C VAL A 321 17.45 -16.35 6.19
N GLY A 322 16.27 -15.86 5.81
CA GLY A 322 16.03 -15.25 4.50
C GLY A 322 15.31 -13.91 4.56
N ASN A 323 15.45 -13.13 3.48
CA ASN A 323 14.83 -11.83 3.17
C ASN A 323 13.30 -11.98 2.98
N GLY A 324 12.63 -12.41 4.06
CA GLY A 324 11.32 -13.04 4.05
C GLY A 324 11.39 -14.49 3.56
N ALA A 325 10.41 -15.30 3.97
CA ALA A 325 10.33 -16.72 3.58
C ALA A 325 10.36 -16.95 2.06
N ALA A 326 9.92 -15.98 1.24
CA ALA A 326 9.96 -16.07 -0.22
C ALA A 326 11.37 -16.26 -0.81
N GLU A 327 12.42 -15.72 -0.17
CA GLU A 327 13.81 -15.97 -0.60
C GLU A 327 14.18 -17.45 -0.40
N LEU A 328 13.78 -18.02 0.75
CA LEU A 328 14.06 -19.40 1.12
C LEU A 328 13.23 -20.38 0.29
N ILE A 329 11.96 -20.07 0.00
CA ILE A 329 11.10 -20.81 -0.92
C ILE A 329 11.73 -20.79 -2.31
N SER A 330 12.11 -19.62 -2.83
CA SER A 330 12.73 -19.51 -4.15
C SER A 330 14.07 -20.27 -4.26
N GLY A 331 14.92 -20.20 -3.24
CA GLY A 331 16.19 -20.94 -3.17
C GLY A 331 15.98 -22.44 -3.10
N TYR A 332 15.14 -22.91 -2.16
CA TYR A 332 14.85 -24.32 -1.98
C TYR A 332 14.18 -24.94 -3.22
N MET A 333 13.07 -24.36 -3.71
CA MET A 333 12.34 -24.91 -4.85
C MET A 333 13.17 -24.86 -6.15
N ARG A 334 14.10 -23.89 -6.29
CA ARG A 334 15.11 -23.89 -7.36
C ARG A 334 16.07 -25.07 -7.21
N MET A 335 16.64 -25.28 -6.03
CA MET A 335 17.62 -26.34 -5.77
C MET A 335 17.01 -27.74 -5.89
N THR A 336 15.73 -27.90 -5.51
CA THR A 336 14.97 -29.15 -5.66
C THR A 336 14.17 -29.24 -6.96
N SER A 337 14.33 -28.30 -7.88
CA SER A 337 13.47 -28.13 -9.08
C SER A 337 13.38 -29.34 -10.02
N LYS A 338 14.21 -30.37 -9.87
CA LYS A 338 14.10 -31.64 -10.60
C LYS A 338 12.99 -32.56 -10.09
N TYR A 339 12.60 -32.42 -8.82
CA TYR A 339 11.73 -33.36 -8.12
C TYR A 339 10.24 -33.17 -8.41
N THR A 340 9.47 -34.25 -8.37
CA THR A 340 8.00 -34.21 -8.47
C THR A 340 7.39 -33.89 -7.11
N THR A 341 6.58 -32.82 -7.05
CA THR A 341 6.01 -32.29 -5.81
C THR A 341 4.49 -32.50 -5.75
N GLY A 342 4.02 -33.17 -4.71
CA GLY A 342 2.61 -33.19 -4.31
C GLY A 342 2.21 -31.84 -3.72
N VAL A 343 1.11 -31.26 -4.19
CA VAL A 343 0.62 -29.94 -3.77
C VAL A 343 -0.88 -30.00 -3.53
N ILE A 344 -1.34 -29.51 -2.39
CA ILE A 344 -2.77 -29.33 -2.13
C ILE A 344 -3.23 -28.03 -2.80
N LEU A 345 -4.43 -27.99 -3.38
CA LEU A 345 -5.08 -26.78 -3.91
C LEU A 345 -6.37 -26.51 -3.15
N PRO A 346 -6.76 -25.24 -2.97
CA PRO A 346 -6.05 -24.02 -3.38
C PRO A 346 -4.94 -23.63 -2.38
N THR A 347 -3.76 -23.18 -2.84
CA THR A 347 -2.59 -22.93 -1.94
C THR A 347 -1.81 -21.63 -2.22
N PHE A 348 -0.78 -21.31 -1.45
CA PHE A 348 0.09 -20.15 -1.68
C PHE A 348 0.96 -20.39 -2.93
N GLU A 349 0.57 -19.77 -4.04
CA GLU A 349 1.11 -20.02 -5.39
C GLU A 349 2.62 -19.74 -5.52
N GLU A 350 3.23 -19.04 -4.56
CA GLU A 350 4.69 -18.81 -4.44
C GLU A 350 5.53 -20.10 -4.43
N TYR A 351 4.95 -21.25 -4.05
CA TYR A 351 5.62 -22.56 -4.19
C TYR A 351 5.49 -23.15 -5.61
N PRO A 352 4.28 -23.47 -6.15
CA PRO A 352 4.15 -24.08 -7.47
C PRO A 352 4.66 -23.18 -8.62
N ASN A 353 4.60 -21.85 -8.48
CA ASN A 353 5.16 -20.91 -9.47
C ASN A 353 6.69 -20.97 -9.62
N ARG A 354 7.38 -21.81 -8.83
CA ARG A 354 8.84 -22.07 -8.92
C ARG A 354 9.19 -23.38 -9.62
N LEU A 355 8.20 -24.20 -9.99
CA LEU A 355 8.36 -25.49 -10.68
C LEU A 355 7.67 -25.46 -12.06
N ALA A 356 8.07 -26.37 -12.96
CA ALA A 356 7.34 -26.55 -14.21
C ALA A 356 6.05 -27.38 -13.97
N PRO A 357 4.94 -27.12 -14.71
CA PRO A 357 3.67 -27.82 -14.51
C PRO A 357 3.75 -29.35 -14.54
N LYS A 358 4.69 -29.93 -15.31
CA LYS A 358 4.95 -31.38 -15.37
C LYS A 358 5.51 -32.01 -14.07
N GLN A 359 5.77 -31.20 -13.05
CA GLN A 359 6.44 -31.58 -11.79
C GLN A 359 5.52 -31.40 -10.59
N LEU A 360 4.25 -31.09 -10.83
CA LEU A 360 3.25 -30.75 -9.82
C LEU A 360 2.10 -31.75 -9.89
N VAL A 361 1.84 -32.43 -8.79
CA VAL A 361 0.73 -33.38 -8.66
C VAL A 361 -0.28 -32.78 -7.67
N TYR A 362 -1.40 -32.30 -8.20
CA TYR A 362 -2.38 -31.56 -7.40
C TYR A 362 -3.43 -32.47 -6.75
N TYR A 363 -3.69 -32.24 -5.46
CA TYR A 363 -4.87 -32.71 -4.74
C TYR A 363 -5.78 -31.53 -4.44
N THR A 364 -7.07 -31.60 -4.78
CA THR A 364 -8.06 -30.56 -4.43
C THR A 364 -9.17 -31.22 -3.61
N PRO A 365 -9.45 -30.76 -2.38
CA PRO A 365 -10.61 -31.22 -1.63
C PRO A 365 -11.92 -30.98 -2.39
N SER A 366 -12.86 -31.92 -2.27
CA SER A 366 -14.16 -31.89 -2.98
C SER A 366 -15.26 -31.17 -2.20
N ASN A 367 -15.02 -30.82 -0.94
CA ASN A 367 -15.91 -30.04 -0.08
C ASN A 367 -15.89 -28.54 -0.46
N ARG A 368 -16.74 -27.74 0.19
CA ARG A 368 -16.85 -26.27 -0.04
C ARG A 368 -15.99 -25.45 0.92
N ASP A 369 -15.46 -26.02 1.98
CA ASP A 369 -14.58 -25.33 2.94
C ASP A 369 -13.08 -25.51 2.63
N PHE A 370 -12.74 -26.46 1.75
CA PHE A 370 -11.36 -26.87 1.44
C PHE A 370 -10.60 -27.42 2.65
N SER A 371 -11.33 -27.93 3.64
CA SER A 371 -10.76 -28.74 4.72
C SER A 371 -10.26 -30.08 4.19
N TYR A 372 -9.26 -30.65 4.86
CA TYR A 372 -8.67 -31.94 4.54
C TYR A 372 -7.99 -32.53 5.78
N THR A 373 -7.95 -33.86 5.87
CA THR A 373 -7.23 -34.59 6.91
C THR A 373 -5.88 -35.12 6.39
N ALA A 374 -5.02 -35.58 7.30
CA ALA A 374 -3.84 -36.36 6.91
C ALA A 374 -4.21 -37.65 6.15
N LEU A 375 -5.36 -38.27 6.45
CA LEU A 375 -5.79 -39.49 5.78
C LEU A 375 -6.18 -39.24 4.33
N ASP A 376 -6.80 -38.10 4.01
CA ASP A 376 -7.14 -37.71 2.63
C ASP A 376 -5.87 -37.52 1.79
N ILE A 377 -4.91 -36.77 2.34
CA ILE A 377 -3.60 -36.52 1.72
C ILE A 377 -2.87 -37.85 1.45
N ILE A 378 -2.74 -38.69 2.47
CA ILE A 378 -2.07 -39.99 2.37
C ILE A 378 -2.78 -40.85 1.32
N SER A 379 -4.10 -40.99 1.39
CA SER A 379 -4.88 -41.84 0.47
C SER A 379 -4.77 -41.38 -0.99
N PHE A 380 -4.67 -40.07 -1.24
CA PHE A 380 -4.48 -39.54 -2.58
C PHE A 380 -3.04 -39.73 -3.10
N PHE A 381 -2.03 -39.53 -2.25
CA PHE A 381 -0.62 -39.53 -2.67
C PHE A 381 0.11 -40.88 -2.54
N ASP A 382 -0.42 -41.88 -1.81
CA ASP A 382 0.30 -43.15 -1.53
C ASP A 382 0.74 -43.91 -2.80
N ASN A 383 -0.05 -43.82 -3.87
CA ASN A 383 0.22 -44.44 -5.17
C ASN A 383 0.81 -43.48 -6.22
N LYS A 384 1.24 -42.29 -5.83
CA LYS A 384 1.83 -41.28 -6.73
C LYS A 384 3.35 -41.28 -6.62
N ALA A 385 4.04 -41.15 -7.75
CA ALA A 385 5.49 -40.95 -7.81
C ALA A 385 5.86 -39.49 -7.47
N ILE A 386 5.60 -39.07 -6.22
CA ILE A 386 6.07 -37.79 -5.69
C ILE A 386 7.34 -37.99 -4.85
N GLU A 387 8.25 -37.02 -4.88
CA GLU A 387 9.52 -37.00 -4.15
C GLU A 387 9.53 -35.88 -3.07
N GLN A 388 8.56 -34.97 -3.15
CA GLN A 388 8.29 -33.90 -2.18
C GLN A 388 6.77 -33.78 -1.96
N LEU A 389 6.35 -33.34 -0.78
CA LEU A 389 4.95 -32.99 -0.48
C LEU A 389 4.93 -31.63 0.24
N LEU A 390 4.12 -30.70 -0.27
CA LEU A 390 3.91 -29.38 0.32
C LEU A 390 2.60 -29.34 1.12
N ILE A 391 2.71 -29.00 2.40
CA ILE A 391 1.60 -28.64 3.28
C ILE A 391 1.84 -27.22 3.80
N ILE A 392 0.80 -26.40 3.86
CA ILE A 392 0.78 -25.14 4.60
C ILE A 392 -0.13 -25.35 5.80
N ASN A 393 0.33 -25.06 7.01
CA ASN A 393 -0.40 -25.42 8.23
C ASN A 393 -0.34 -24.30 9.29
N PRO A 394 -1.46 -23.57 9.55
CA PRO A 394 -2.73 -23.58 8.83
C PRO A 394 -2.63 -23.16 7.35
N ASP A 395 -3.49 -23.76 6.52
CA ASP A 395 -3.49 -23.60 5.06
C ASP A 395 -3.86 -22.19 4.56
N ASN A 396 -3.27 -21.80 3.43
CA ASN A 396 -3.51 -20.53 2.76
C ASN A 396 -4.16 -20.73 1.36
N PRO A 397 -5.50 -20.72 1.28
CA PRO A 397 -6.31 -19.70 1.94
C PRO A 397 -7.39 -20.23 2.90
N SER A 398 -7.59 -21.55 3.04
CA SER A 398 -8.75 -22.09 3.79
C SER A 398 -8.68 -21.79 5.28
N GLY A 399 -7.49 -21.73 5.86
CA GLY A 399 -7.29 -21.69 7.31
C GLY A 399 -7.36 -23.05 8.00
N ASN A 400 -7.47 -24.15 7.23
CA ASN A 400 -7.48 -25.53 7.75
C ASN A 400 -6.20 -25.82 8.56
N LEU A 401 -6.34 -26.42 9.74
CA LEU A 401 -5.23 -26.83 10.61
C LEU A 401 -5.31 -28.33 10.85
N LEU A 402 -4.27 -29.06 10.43
CA LEU A 402 -4.12 -30.47 10.77
C LEU A 402 -3.78 -30.61 12.26
N SER A 403 -4.41 -31.58 12.91
CA SER A 403 -4.16 -31.88 14.32
C SER A 403 -2.76 -32.46 14.56
N LYS A 404 -2.33 -32.48 15.82
CA LYS A 404 -1.02 -33.00 16.25
C LYS A 404 -0.77 -34.43 15.73
N ASN A 405 -1.77 -35.28 15.83
CA ASN A 405 -1.70 -36.69 15.41
C ASN A 405 -1.61 -36.82 13.88
N GLU A 406 -2.31 -35.96 13.15
CA GLU A 406 -2.29 -35.94 11.67
C GLU A 406 -0.96 -35.44 11.12
N ILE A 407 -0.38 -34.40 11.73
CA ILE A 407 0.96 -33.94 11.39
C ILE A 407 2.00 -35.04 11.63
N PHE A 408 1.95 -35.75 12.76
CA PHE A 408 2.84 -36.89 12.98
C PHE A 408 2.60 -38.03 11.98
N ALA A 409 1.35 -38.35 11.64
CA ALA A 409 1.03 -39.35 10.63
C ALA A 409 1.61 -39.02 9.24
N LEU A 410 1.57 -37.74 8.83
CA LEU A 410 2.21 -37.26 7.59
C LEU A 410 3.73 -37.32 7.64
N VAL A 411 4.35 -36.91 8.76
CA VAL A 411 5.80 -36.96 8.96
C VAL A 411 6.30 -38.41 8.85
N GLU A 412 5.66 -39.34 9.56
CA GLU A 412 6.06 -40.75 9.54
C GLU A 412 5.74 -41.44 8.20
N TRP A 413 4.63 -41.13 7.55
CA TRP A 413 4.32 -41.65 6.21
C TRP A 413 5.33 -41.14 5.17
N SER A 414 5.68 -39.85 5.22
CA SER A 414 6.63 -39.25 4.28
C SER A 414 8.02 -39.87 4.44
N GLU A 415 8.51 -40.01 5.68
CA GLU A 415 9.81 -40.63 5.95
C GLU A 415 9.84 -42.10 5.50
N ARG A 416 8.79 -42.89 5.77
CA ARG A 416 8.66 -44.28 5.28
C ARG A 416 8.67 -44.40 3.75
N LYS A 417 8.22 -43.36 3.02
CA LYS A 417 8.20 -43.30 1.56
C LYS A 417 9.44 -42.61 0.96
N GLY A 418 10.33 -42.03 1.77
CA GLY A 418 11.46 -41.20 1.32
C GLY A 418 11.06 -39.84 0.72
N ILE A 419 9.85 -39.37 1.02
CA ILE A 419 9.28 -38.10 0.51
C ILE A 419 9.77 -36.94 1.38
N ARG A 420 10.22 -35.86 0.75
CA ARG A 420 10.57 -34.61 1.46
C ARG A 420 9.30 -33.84 1.84
N LEU A 421 8.97 -33.86 3.12
CA LEU A 421 7.81 -33.15 3.65
C LEU A 421 8.17 -31.70 3.94
N ILE A 422 7.50 -30.78 3.24
CA ILE A 422 7.66 -29.33 3.38
C ILE A 422 6.44 -28.81 4.14
N ILE A 423 6.65 -28.30 5.36
CA ILE A 423 5.60 -27.73 6.21
C ILE A 423 5.83 -26.21 6.34
N ASP A 424 4.90 -25.41 5.84
CA ASP A 424 4.90 -23.95 6.05
C ASP A 424 4.05 -23.56 7.28
N GLU A 425 4.73 -23.19 8.36
CA GLU A 425 4.14 -22.80 9.65
C GLU A 425 3.99 -21.28 9.81
N SER A 426 3.99 -20.51 8.71
CA SER A 426 3.89 -19.04 8.73
C SER A 426 2.63 -18.49 9.40
N PHE A 427 1.60 -19.32 9.59
CA PHE A 427 0.35 -18.94 10.26
C PHE A 427 0.09 -19.71 11.56
N LEU A 428 0.93 -20.68 11.92
CA LEU A 428 0.72 -21.61 13.04
C LEU A 428 0.55 -20.91 14.39
N ASP A 429 1.16 -19.75 14.55
CA ASP A 429 1.18 -19.09 15.85
C ASP A 429 -0.15 -18.39 16.17
N PHE A 430 -0.98 -18.15 15.14
CA PHE A 430 -2.38 -17.71 15.27
C PHE A 430 -3.34 -18.87 15.61
N ALA A 431 -2.91 -20.14 15.50
CA ALA A 431 -3.73 -21.26 15.95
C ALA A 431 -3.77 -21.29 17.48
N ASN A 432 -4.87 -21.81 18.04
CA ASN A 432 -5.02 -21.87 19.49
C ASN A 432 -3.91 -22.75 20.13
N PRO A 433 -3.38 -22.39 21.32
CA PRO A 433 -2.26 -23.10 21.95
C PRO A 433 -2.46 -24.61 22.16
N GLU A 434 -3.68 -25.03 22.51
CA GLU A 434 -4.02 -26.43 22.76
C GLU A 434 -3.97 -27.28 21.47
N ASN A 435 -4.26 -26.69 20.32
CA ASN A 435 -4.36 -27.39 19.03
C ASN A 435 -3.06 -27.35 18.22
N LYS A 436 -2.23 -26.32 18.35
CA LYS A 436 -1.01 -26.16 17.54
C LYS A 436 0.16 -27.05 17.99
N LEU A 437 0.92 -27.54 17.02
CA LEU A 437 2.22 -28.21 17.16
C LEU A 437 3.17 -27.60 16.13
N SER A 438 4.33 -27.12 16.58
CA SER A 438 5.42 -26.71 15.69
C SER A 438 6.44 -27.84 15.58
N LEU A 439 6.97 -28.00 14.37
CA LEU A 439 8.03 -28.94 14.02
C LEU A 439 9.42 -28.27 14.02
N LEU A 440 9.52 -27.00 14.46
CA LEU A 440 10.77 -26.36 14.85
C LEU A 440 11.26 -26.92 16.20
N ASP A 441 11.49 -28.22 16.24
CA ASP A 441 12.08 -28.92 17.38
C ASP A 441 13.38 -29.63 16.99
N LYS A 442 14.35 -29.61 17.91
CA LYS A 442 15.70 -30.12 17.66
C LYS A 442 15.71 -31.64 17.49
N GLU A 443 14.90 -32.36 18.25
CA GLU A 443 14.87 -33.83 18.24
C GLU A 443 14.07 -34.36 17.05
N LEU A 444 12.90 -33.76 16.77
CA LEU A 444 12.10 -34.07 15.59
C LEU A 444 12.89 -33.83 14.29
N LEU A 445 13.56 -32.69 14.14
CA LEU A 445 14.38 -32.42 12.96
C LEU A 445 15.55 -33.41 12.83
N ASN A 446 16.19 -33.81 13.93
CA ASN A 446 17.24 -34.85 13.87
C ASN A 446 16.70 -36.26 13.56
N LYS A 447 15.48 -36.58 13.98
CA LYS A 447 14.80 -37.87 13.74
C LYS A 447 14.30 -38.00 12.29
N TYR A 448 13.88 -36.90 11.68
CA TYR A 448 13.26 -36.88 10.34
C TYR A 448 14.05 -35.97 9.38
N PRO A 449 15.18 -36.44 8.82
CA PRO A 449 16.05 -35.60 7.97
C PRO A 449 15.41 -35.20 6.63
N HIS A 450 14.29 -35.82 6.23
CA HIS A 450 13.50 -35.40 5.07
C HIS A 450 12.48 -34.30 5.38
N LEU A 451 12.28 -33.94 6.65
CA LEU A 451 11.41 -32.86 7.09
C LEU A 451 12.07 -31.49 6.91
N ILE A 452 11.30 -30.56 6.36
CA ILE A 452 11.70 -29.17 6.11
C ILE A 452 10.57 -28.27 6.58
N VAL A 453 10.89 -27.33 7.48
CA VAL A 453 9.92 -26.42 8.11
C VAL A 453 10.23 -24.99 7.69
N ILE A 454 9.25 -24.28 7.14
CA ILE A 454 9.38 -22.89 6.70
C ILE A 454 8.49 -22.00 7.57
N LYS A 455 8.98 -20.82 7.98
CA LYS A 455 8.22 -19.89 8.83
C LYS A 455 8.48 -18.43 8.49
N SER A 456 7.44 -17.68 8.14
CA SER A 456 7.52 -16.24 7.88
C SER A 456 7.24 -15.41 9.13
N ILE A 457 8.26 -14.71 9.62
CA ILE A 457 8.15 -13.78 10.76
C ILE A 457 7.34 -12.52 10.37
N SER A 458 7.26 -12.20 9.07
CA SER A 458 6.45 -11.10 8.54
C SER A 458 4.94 -11.16 8.84
N LYS A 459 4.40 -12.30 9.31
CA LYS A 459 2.96 -12.51 9.55
C LYS A 459 2.57 -12.17 10.98
N SER A 460 2.79 -13.13 11.88
CA SER A 460 2.37 -13.07 13.28
C SER A 460 3.19 -12.06 14.09
N TYR A 461 4.46 -11.85 13.73
CA TYR A 461 5.31 -10.85 14.39
C TYR A 461 5.10 -9.40 13.91
N GLY A 462 4.13 -9.15 13.03
CA GLY A 462 3.69 -7.78 12.68
C GLY A 462 4.73 -6.94 11.92
N VAL A 463 5.83 -7.56 11.48
CA VAL A 463 7.01 -6.89 10.90
C VAL A 463 7.29 -7.28 9.43
N PRO A 464 6.33 -7.10 8.49
CA PRO A 464 6.55 -7.42 7.09
C PRO A 464 7.64 -6.56 6.43
N GLY A 465 7.87 -5.34 6.95
CA GLY A 465 8.93 -4.44 6.49
C GLY A 465 10.35 -4.89 6.87
N LEU A 466 10.53 -5.68 7.93
CA LEU A 466 11.86 -6.19 8.32
C LEU A 466 12.36 -7.32 7.42
N ARG A 467 11.49 -7.93 6.61
CA ARG A 467 11.86 -9.01 5.67
C ARG A 467 12.54 -10.21 6.37
N LEU A 468 11.87 -10.81 7.35
CA LEU A 468 12.35 -12.01 8.04
C LEU A 468 11.54 -13.27 7.73
N GLY A 469 12.25 -14.38 7.54
CA GLY A 469 11.73 -15.73 7.51
C GLY A 469 12.83 -16.75 7.74
N PHE A 470 12.46 -17.95 8.16
CA PHE A 470 13.36 -19.06 8.45
C PHE A 470 12.99 -20.31 7.66
N LEU A 471 13.98 -21.15 7.39
CA LEU A 471 13.82 -22.52 6.91
C LEU A 471 14.70 -23.41 7.78
N ALA A 472 14.14 -24.51 8.29
CA ALA A 472 14.81 -25.46 9.15
C ALA A 472 14.71 -26.90 8.62
N SER A 473 15.73 -27.71 8.86
CA SER A 473 15.76 -29.15 8.52
C SER A 473 16.83 -29.89 9.34
N GLY A 474 16.64 -31.19 9.56
CA GLY A 474 17.71 -32.08 10.04
C GLY A 474 18.85 -32.24 9.04
N ASN A 475 18.59 -32.02 7.76
CA ASN A 475 19.59 -32.15 6.70
C ASN A 475 20.55 -30.94 6.72
N LYS A 476 21.62 -31.07 7.52
CA LYS A 476 22.67 -30.04 7.66
C LYS A 476 23.37 -29.71 6.33
N ASP A 477 23.43 -30.65 5.38
CA ASP A 477 24.09 -30.45 4.09
C ASP A 477 23.21 -29.63 3.13
N LEU A 478 21.89 -29.85 3.16
CA LEU A 478 20.89 -28.96 2.55
C LEU A 478 21.03 -27.54 3.11
N ILE A 479 21.01 -27.38 4.44
CA ILE A 479 21.14 -26.06 5.09
C ILE A 479 22.47 -25.39 4.71
N ARG A 480 23.60 -26.13 4.73
CA ARG A 480 24.92 -25.59 4.34
C ARG A 480 25.00 -25.23 2.85
N THR A 481 24.23 -25.90 1.99
CA THR A 481 24.16 -25.59 0.56
C THR A 481 23.35 -24.30 0.34
N LEU A 482 22.15 -24.20 0.93
CA LEU A 482 21.33 -22.98 0.87
C LEU A 482 22.07 -21.76 1.43
N LYS A 483 22.86 -21.92 2.51
CA LYS A 483 23.70 -20.85 3.09
C LYS A 483 24.83 -20.36 2.18
N LYS A 484 25.19 -21.10 1.13
CA LYS A 484 26.18 -20.70 0.12
C LYS A 484 25.55 -20.11 -1.14
N ASP A 485 24.28 -20.39 -1.39
CA ASP A 485 23.50 -19.90 -2.55
C ASP A 485 22.89 -18.51 -2.29
N ILE A 486 22.79 -18.10 -1.02
CA ILE A 486 22.28 -16.80 -0.58
C ILE A 486 23.43 -15.80 -0.35
N SER A 487 23.20 -14.53 -0.69
CA SER A 487 24.15 -13.42 -0.52
C SER A 487 24.55 -13.18 0.95
N ILE A 488 25.81 -12.78 1.17
CA ILE A 488 26.39 -12.58 2.51
C ILE A 488 25.60 -11.63 3.43
N TRP A 489 24.99 -10.58 2.86
CA TRP A 489 24.16 -9.58 3.55
C TRP A 489 22.72 -9.60 3.02
N ASN A 490 22.06 -10.76 3.04
CA ASN A 490 20.65 -10.88 2.62
C ASN A 490 19.66 -10.30 3.65
N ILE A 491 20.05 -10.25 4.93
CA ILE A 491 19.30 -9.66 6.04
C ILE A 491 19.79 -8.22 6.27
N ASN A 492 18.89 -7.33 6.67
CA ASN A 492 19.19 -5.92 6.96
C ASN A 492 19.39 -5.70 8.47
N SER A 493 20.13 -4.66 8.85
CA SER A 493 20.55 -4.41 10.24
C SER A 493 19.36 -4.28 11.22
N PHE A 494 18.26 -3.63 10.80
CA PHE A 494 17.02 -3.58 11.59
C PHE A 494 16.44 -4.96 11.89
N ALA A 495 16.50 -5.88 10.94
CA ALA A 495 15.99 -7.25 11.07
C ALA A 495 16.88 -8.13 11.95
N GLU A 496 18.20 -7.96 11.85
CA GLU A 496 19.17 -8.61 12.73
C GLU A 496 19.00 -8.15 14.19
N PHE A 497 18.97 -6.83 14.42
CA PHE A 497 18.74 -6.25 15.74
C PHE A 497 17.39 -6.66 16.33
N TYR A 498 16.35 -6.74 15.51
CA TYR A 498 15.04 -7.28 15.92
C TYR A 498 15.16 -8.71 16.47
N MET A 499 15.87 -9.62 15.77
CA MET A 499 16.10 -10.98 16.28
C MET A 499 16.93 -10.99 17.57
N GLN A 500 17.90 -10.07 17.71
CA GLN A 500 18.72 -9.92 18.91
C GLN A 500 17.91 -9.48 20.13
N ILE A 501 16.98 -8.51 19.98
CA ILE A 501 16.18 -7.98 21.10
C ILE A 501 14.90 -8.77 21.37
N PHE A 502 14.43 -9.59 20.43
CA PHE A 502 13.08 -10.18 20.46
C PHE A 502 12.73 -10.87 21.80
N VAL A 503 13.68 -11.62 22.39
CA VAL A 503 13.46 -12.37 23.64
C VAL A 503 13.04 -11.48 24.82
N LYS A 504 13.35 -10.18 24.80
CA LYS A 504 12.87 -9.18 25.79
C LYS A 504 11.34 -8.96 25.74
N TYR A 505 10.68 -9.41 24.67
CA TYR A 505 9.30 -9.11 24.30
C TYR A 505 8.44 -10.35 24.08
N SER A 506 8.90 -11.57 24.41
CA SER A 506 8.12 -12.80 24.24
C SER A 506 6.78 -12.76 24.98
N ASP A 507 6.73 -12.25 26.21
CA ASP A 507 5.46 -12.09 26.94
C ASP A 507 4.49 -11.12 26.23
N ASP A 508 5.01 -10.07 25.60
CA ASP A 508 4.21 -9.08 24.87
C ASP A 508 3.76 -9.61 23.50
N TYR A 509 4.56 -10.52 22.94
CA TYR A 509 4.22 -11.29 21.76
C TYR A 509 3.05 -12.22 22.03
N ASP A 510 3.15 -13.04 23.07
CA ASP A 510 2.08 -13.96 23.46
C ASP A 510 0.80 -13.22 23.85
N LYS A 511 0.89 -12.10 24.58
CA LYS A 511 -0.28 -11.22 24.85
C LYS A 511 -0.93 -10.71 23.56
N ALA A 512 -0.14 -10.33 22.56
CA ALA A 512 -0.67 -9.90 21.26
C ALA A 512 -1.36 -11.04 20.50
N CYS A 513 -0.82 -12.27 20.57
CA CYS A 513 -1.48 -13.46 20.03
C CYS A 513 -2.78 -13.79 20.75
N HIS A 514 -2.83 -13.76 22.09
CA HIS A 514 -4.09 -13.99 22.84
C HIS A 514 -5.15 -12.92 22.52
N LYS A 515 -4.75 -11.64 22.42
CA LYS A 515 -5.64 -10.57 21.97
C LYS A 515 -6.15 -10.79 20.54
N PHE A 516 -5.30 -11.34 19.68
CA PHE A 516 -5.67 -11.70 18.31
C PHE A 516 -6.70 -12.85 18.26
N LEU A 517 -6.54 -13.90 19.07
CA LEU A 517 -7.50 -15.01 19.15
C LEU A 517 -8.91 -14.51 19.51
N ASN A 518 -9.01 -13.62 20.50
CA ASN A 518 -10.29 -13.04 20.93
C ASN A 518 -10.94 -12.18 19.83
N GLU A 519 -10.15 -11.41 19.07
CA GLU A 519 -10.66 -10.62 17.96
C GLU A 519 -11.05 -11.49 16.76
N ARG A 520 -10.35 -12.61 16.50
CA ARG A 520 -10.75 -13.60 15.49
C ARG A 520 -12.16 -14.12 15.78
N GLU A 521 -12.42 -14.57 17.00
CA GLU A 521 -13.73 -15.13 17.38
C GLU A 521 -14.85 -14.10 17.21
N ARG A 522 -14.64 -12.88 17.75
CA ARG A 522 -15.58 -11.76 17.60
C ARG A 522 -15.87 -11.41 16.13
N PHE A 523 -14.83 -11.37 15.30
CA PHE A 523 -14.96 -11.00 13.89
C PHE A 523 -15.56 -12.13 13.04
N PHE A 524 -15.34 -13.40 13.40
CA PHE A 524 -16.02 -14.55 12.80
C PHE A 524 -17.54 -14.43 12.97
N GLN A 525 -17.99 -14.25 14.22
CA GLN A 525 -19.40 -14.10 14.57
C GLN A 525 -20.05 -12.90 13.84
N ASN A 526 -19.34 -11.77 13.76
CA ASN A 526 -19.80 -10.60 13.02
C ASN A 526 -19.90 -10.85 11.51
N LEU A 527 -18.93 -11.53 10.89
CA LEU A 527 -18.96 -11.86 9.46
C LEU A 527 -20.07 -12.87 9.12
N GLN A 528 -20.40 -13.80 10.03
CA GLN A 528 -21.50 -14.75 9.86
C GLN A 528 -22.89 -14.08 9.81
N ALA A 529 -23.02 -12.83 10.26
CA ALA A 529 -24.25 -12.05 10.12
C ALA A 529 -24.43 -11.42 8.72
N VAL A 530 -23.43 -11.50 7.84
CA VAL A 530 -23.50 -10.98 6.46
C VAL A 530 -24.11 -12.06 5.56
N SER A 531 -25.39 -11.89 5.20
CA SER A 531 -26.22 -12.92 4.55
C SER A 531 -25.69 -13.51 3.24
N TYR A 532 -24.87 -12.77 2.47
CA TYR A 532 -24.27 -13.25 1.21
C TYR A 532 -22.88 -13.91 1.38
N LEU A 533 -22.40 -14.12 2.62
CA LEU A 533 -21.10 -14.73 2.91
C LEU A 533 -21.23 -16.01 3.74
N ARG A 534 -20.80 -17.16 3.22
CA ARG A 534 -20.46 -18.31 4.07
C ARG A 534 -18.99 -18.23 4.49
N VAL A 535 -18.77 -17.70 5.70
CA VAL A 535 -17.47 -17.67 6.38
C VAL A 535 -17.03 -19.10 6.74
N ILE A 536 -15.79 -19.45 6.43
CA ILE A 536 -15.19 -20.75 6.77
C ILE A 536 -14.35 -20.59 8.06
N PRO A 537 -14.49 -21.49 9.06
CA PRO A 537 -13.65 -21.47 10.26
C PRO A 537 -12.16 -21.57 9.92
N SER A 538 -11.32 -20.84 10.66
CA SER A 538 -9.89 -20.71 10.35
C SER A 538 -9.04 -20.64 11.60
N ALA A 539 -7.95 -21.39 11.60
CA ALA A 539 -6.90 -21.30 12.62
C ALA A 539 -5.83 -20.24 12.30
N ALA A 540 -5.94 -19.56 11.15
CA ALA A 540 -4.99 -18.54 10.68
C ALA A 540 -5.42 -17.11 11.07
N ASN A 541 -4.79 -16.09 10.45
CA ASN A 541 -5.16 -14.67 10.61
C ASN A 541 -6.03 -14.11 9.47
N TYR A 542 -6.90 -14.94 8.93
CA TYR A 542 -7.83 -14.62 7.86
C TYR A 542 -8.97 -15.62 7.83
N PHE A 543 -10.09 -15.22 7.21
CA PHE A 543 -11.13 -16.15 6.79
C PHE A 543 -11.14 -16.29 5.28
N LEU A 544 -11.43 -17.50 4.82
CA LEU A 544 -11.96 -17.75 3.48
C LEU A 544 -13.48 -17.58 3.57
N CYS A 545 -14.07 -16.83 2.65
CA CYS A 545 -15.53 -16.69 2.55
C CYS A 545 -15.97 -17.09 1.15
N GLU A 546 -16.96 -17.98 1.07
CA GLU A 546 -17.74 -18.18 -0.16
C GLU A 546 -18.74 -17.03 -0.27
N VAL A 547 -18.77 -16.34 -1.42
CA VAL A 547 -19.82 -15.37 -1.74
C VAL A 547 -20.93 -16.18 -2.41
N THR A 548 -22.05 -16.36 -1.73
CA THR A 548 -23.07 -17.34 -2.16
C THR A 548 -24.09 -16.73 -3.13
N ASP A 549 -24.49 -15.49 -2.89
CA ASP A 549 -25.63 -14.83 -3.53
C ASP A 549 -25.33 -13.32 -3.72
N THR A 550 -26.19 -12.62 -4.47
CA THR A 550 -26.16 -11.17 -4.75
C THR A 550 -24.95 -10.64 -5.55
N TYR A 551 -23.73 -11.13 -5.32
CA TYR A 551 -22.51 -10.62 -5.94
C TYR A 551 -21.59 -11.75 -6.42
N THR A 552 -20.83 -11.51 -7.49
CA THR A 552 -19.56 -12.23 -7.69
C THR A 552 -18.49 -11.74 -6.71
N SER A 553 -17.48 -12.58 -6.50
CA SER A 553 -16.27 -12.25 -5.74
C SER A 553 -15.53 -11.01 -6.28
N GLU A 554 -15.63 -10.72 -7.59
CA GLU A 554 -15.02 -9.53 -8.20
C GLU A 554 -15.84 -8.26 -7.97
N GLU A 555 -17.17 -8.33 -8.06
CA GLU A 555 -18.07 -7.20 -7.78
C GLU A 555 -17.99 -6.79 -6.32
N LEU A 556 -18.04 -7.74 -5.38
CA LEU A 556 -17.93 -7.44 -3.94
C LEU A 556 -16.60 -6.77 -3.59
N CYS A 557 -15.49 -7.24 -4.16
CA CYS A 557 -14.17 -6.59 -4.01
C CYS A 557 -14.17 -5.18 -4.65
N SER A 558 -14.84 -5.01 -5.79
CA SER A 558 -14.94 -3.74 -6.53
C SER A 558 -15.73 -2.69 -5.77
N SER A 559 -16.87 -3.07 -5.19
CA SER A 559 -17.77 -2.19 -4.43
C SER A 559 -17.11 -1.69 -3.14
N LEU A 560 -16.53 -2.59 -2.35
CA LEU A 560 -15.83 -2.24 -1.10
C LEU A 560 -14.63 -1.31 -1.35
N LEU A 561 -13.89 -1.53 -2.44
CA LEU A 561 -12.78 -0.66 -2.82
C LEU A 561 -13.28 0.72 -3.29
N SER A 562 -14.30 0.76 -4.13
CA SER A 562 -14.76 2.01 -4.77
C SER A 562 -15.58 2.89 -3.82
N GLY A 563 -16.44 2.30 -2.98
CA GLY A 563 -17.31 3.02 -2.05
C GLY A 563 -16.70 3.28 -0.67
N ASN A 564 -15.84 2.38 -0.17
CA ASN A 564 -15.34 2.44 1.21
C ASN A 564 -13.80 2.52 1.31
N ASN A 565 -13.07 2.46 0.19
CA ASN A 565 -11.61 2.31 0.14
C ASN A 565 -11.08 1.03 0.84
N ILE A 566 -11.88 -0.04 0.90
CA ILE A 566 -11.50 -1.29 1.57
C ILE A 566 -11.05 -2.34 0.54
N LEU A 567 -9.80 -2.82 0.65
CA LEU A 567 -9.20 -3.76 -0.30
C LEU A 567 -9.15 -5.19 0.26
N ILE A 568 -10.20 -5.99 0.00
CA ILE A 568 -10.23 -7.43 0.26
C ILE A 568 -9.63 -8.26 -0.90
N LYS A 569 -9.22 -9.51 -0.64
CA LYS A 569 -8.55 -10.35 -1.65
C LYS A 569 -9.55 -11.24 -2.40
N ASN A 570 -9.80 -10.94 -3.67
CA ASN A 570 -10.44 -11.90 -4.59
C ASN A 570 -9.60 -13.17 -4.77
N CYS A 571 -10.21 -14.34 -4.61
CA CYS A 571 -9.62 -15.67 -4.78
C CYS A 571 -10.19 -16.47 -5.98
N GLY A 572 -11.25 -16.02 -6.65
CA GLY A 572 -11.91 -16.77 -7.75
C GLY A 572 -11.04 -17.01 -9.00
N THR A 573 -9.85 -16.40 -9.08
CA THR A 573 -8.86 -16.60 -10.17
C THR A 573 -7.66 -17.46 -9.76
N LYS A 574 -7.66 -18.05 -8.56
CA LYS A 574 -6.56 -18.85 -8.01
C LYS A 574 -6.85 -20.35 -8.20
N ALA A 575 -5.81 -21.13 -8.49
CA ALA A 575 -5.94 -22.55 -8.81
C ALA A 575 -6.68 -23.32 -7.69
N GLY A 576 -7.72 -24.09 -8.04
CA GLY A 576 -8.66 -24.78 -7.13
C GLY A 576 -10.01 -24.07 -6.92
N PHE A 577 -10.14 -22.80 -7.33
CA PHE A 577 -11.37 -22.01 -7.30
C PHE A 577 -12.04 -21.82 -8.67
N GLU A 578 -11.76 -22.67 -9.66
CA GLU A 578 -12.27 -22.55 -11.03
C GLU A 578 -13.81 -22.49 -11.04
N GLY A 579 -14.37 -21.35 -11.48
CA GLY A 579 -15.82 -21.09 -11.50
C GLY A 579 -16.46 -20.80 -10.14
N LYS A 580 -15.69 -20.75 -9.05
CA LYS A 580 -16.18 -20.59 -7.67
C LYS A 580 -16.00 -19.15 -7.16
N GLN A 581 -16.98 -18.63 -6.43
CA GLN A 581 -16.96 -17.26 -5.89
C GLN A 581 -16.38 -17.22 -4.47
N TYR A 582 -15.08 -16.94 -4.36
CA TYR A 582 -14.38 -16.90 -3.08
C TYR A 582 -13.56 -15.62 -2.89
N ILE A 583 -13.60 -15.10 -1.66
CA ILE A 583 -12.74 -14.01 -1.19
C ILE A 583 -11.99 -14.44 0.07
N ARG A 584 -10.84 -13.81 0.34
CA ARG A 584 -10.12 -13.93 1.61
C ARG A 584 -10.06 -12.57 2.31
N ILE A 585 -10.44 -12.55 3.57
CA ILE A 585 -10.48 -11.37 4.43
C ILE A 585 -9.43 -11.54 5.54
N ALA A 586 -8.44 -10.65 5.61
CA ALA A 586 -7.50 -10.61 6.74
C ALA A 586 -8.23 -10.24 8.04
N ILE A 587 -7.74 -10.69 9.19
CA ILE A 587 -8.26 -10.23 10.49
C ILE A 587 -7.36 -9.08 10.95
N ARG A 588 -7.93 -7.89 11.07
CA ARG A 588 -7.24 -6.67 11.51
C ARG A 588 -7.60 -6.36 12.97
N ASN A 589 -7.40 -5.11 13.41
CA ASN A 589 -7.82 -4.69 14.75
C ASN A 589 -9.35 -4.47 14.79
N LYS A 590 -9.91 -4.29 16.00
CA LYS A 590 -11.35 -4.11 16.23
C LYS A 590 -11.98 -3.01 15.36
N GLU A 591 -11.36 -1.83 15.31
CA GLU A 591 -11.86 -0.67 14.57
C GLU A 591 -11.84 -0.90 13.05
N ASP A 592 -10.76 -1.48 12.54
CA ASP A 592 -10.63 -1.83 11.13
C ASP A 592 -11.65 -2.91 10.71
N ASN A 593 -11.83 -3.93 11.54
CA ASN A 593 -12.79 -5.01 11.32
C ASN A 593 -14.22 -4.49 11.36
N ASP A 594 -14.56 -3.62 12.33
CA ASP A 594 -15.90 -3.03 12.44
C ASP A 594 -16.25 -2.16 11.22
N LYS A 595 -15.30 -1.40 10.66
CA LYS A 595 -15.49 -0.65 9.40
C LYS A 595 -15.80 -1.55 8.21
N LEU A 596 -15.19 -2.74 8.14
CA LEU A 596 -15.52 -3.71 7.09
C LEU A 596 -16.90 -4.35 7.33
N ILE A 597 -17.30 -4.63 8.57
CA ILE A 597 -18.66 -5.11 8.89
C ILE A 597 -19.71 -4.05 8.53
N GLU A 598 -19.47 -2.78 8.86
CA GLU A 598 -20.32 -1.66 8.45
C GLU A 598 -20.44 -1.57 6.93
N ALA A 599 -19.32 -1.62 6.20
CA ALA A 599 -19.32 -1.59 4.73
C ALA A 599 -20.09 -2.78 4.13
N LEU A 600 -19.80 -4.02 4.55
CA LEU A 600 -20.51 -5.22 4.10
C LEU A 600 -22.01 -5.16 4.39
N THR A 601 -22.40 -4.64 5.55
CA THR A 601 -23.80 -4.49 5.96
C THR A 601 -24.51 -3.36 5.20
N SER A 602 -23.78 -2.31 4.82
CA SER A 602 -24.32 -1.21 3.99
C SER A 602 -24.69 -1.67 2.58
N LEU A 603 -24.01 -2.68 2.04
CA LEU A 603 -24.30 -3.29 0.73
C LEU A 603 -25.55 -4.20 0.74
N ASN A 604 -26.13 -4.55 1.90
CA ASN A 604 -27.38 -5.32 1.98
C ASN A 604 -28.65 -4.48 1.74
N LYS A 605 -28.54 -3.26 1.20
CA LYS A 605 -29.62 -2.27 1.07
C LYS A 605 -29.65 -1.62 -0.32
#